data_AF-A0A938BCW7-F1
#
_entry.id   AF-A0A938BCW7-F1
#
_cell.length_a   1.000
_cell.length_b   1.000
_cell.length_c   1.000
_cell.angle_alpha   90.00
_cell.angle_beta   90.00
_cell.angle_gamma   90.00
#
_symmetry.space_group_name_H-M   'P 1'
#
loop_
_entity.id
_entity.type
_entity.pdbx_description
1 polymer ?
#
loop_
_entity_poly.entity_id
_entity_poly.type
_entity_poly.pdbx_seq_one_letter_code
_entity_poly.pdbx_strand_id
1 'polypeptide(L)' 'MSEEKKKEKIAVEEIPANVMEVIERVVPGGTIKKAEKREEKGKASYKVKKVVEAGEYEIKVTADGILKKVEQED' A
#
# COMPACT_ATOMS: atom_id res chain seq x y z
N MET A 1 -12.54 -24.64 2.25
CA MET A 1 -12.70 -23.46 1.38
C MET A 1 -11.39 -22.72 1.40
N SER A 2 -10.66 -22.72 0.29
CA SER A 2 -9.36 -22.07 0.17
C SER A 2 -9.57 -20.56 0.31
N GLU A 3 -8.88 -19.92 1.26
CA GLU A 3 -8.83 -18.47 1.32
C GLU A 3 -8.09 -17.96 0.07
N GLU A 4 -8.84 -17.60 -0.97
CA GLU A 4 -8.27 -16.99 -2.17
C GLU A 4 -7.73 -15.60 -1.81
N LYS A 5 -6.41 -15.52 -1.64
CA LYS A 5 -5.71 -14.23 -1.52
C LYS A 5 -5.52 -13.68 -2.92
N LYS A 6 -6.45 -12.81 -3.35
CA LYS A 6 -6.34 -12.15 -4.65
C LYS A 6 -5.42 -10.95 -4.51
N LYS A 7 -4.42 -10.83 -5.39
CA LYS A 7 -3.54 -9.67 -5.48
C LYS A 7 -3.51 -9.18 -6.92
N GLU A 8 -3.66 -7.88 -7.10
CA GLU A 8 -3.70 -7.23 -8.40
C GLU A 8 -2.79 -6.01 -8.36
N LYS A 9 -1.96 -5.83 -9.40
CA LYS A 9 -1.18 -4.60 -9.55
C LYS A 9 -2.13 -3.54 -10.07
N ILE A 10 -2.18 -2.40 -9.40
CA ILE A 10 -3.05 -1.28 -9.74
C ILE A 10 -2.20 -0.05 -10.06
N ALA A 11 -2.79 0.92 -10.75
CA ALA A 11 -2.14 2.22 -10.89
C ALA A 11 -2.16 2.98 -9.55
N VAL A 12 -1.23 3.92 -9.38
CA VAL A 12 -1.20 4.81 -8.20
C VAL A 12 -2.49 5.64 -8.11
N GLU A 13 -3.05 6.00 -9.26
CA GLU A 13 -4.31 6.75 -9.38
C GLU A 13 -5.54 5.96 -8.93
N GLU A 14 -5.44 4.62 -8.89
CA GLU A 14 -6.50 3.75 -8.36
C GLU A 14 -6.42 3.56 -6.84
N ILE A 15 -5.39 4.12 -6.20
CA ILE A 15 -5.29 4.13 -4.74
C ILE A 15 -6.30 5.15 -4.22
N PRO A 16 -7.20 4.74 -3.30
CA PRO A 16 -8.12 5.67 -2.66
C PRO A 16 -7.39 6.83 -1.98
N ALA A 17 -7.96 8.05 -2.07
CA ALA A 17 -7.33 9.25 -1.53
C ALA A 17 -6.98 9.11 -0.04
N ASN A 18 -7.88 8.55 0.77
CA ASN A 18 -7.64 8.29 2.20
C ASN A 18 -6.45 7.35 2.45
N VAL A 19 -6.21 6.38 1.57
CA VAL A 19 -5.05 5.49 1.65
C VAL A 19 -3.78 6.23 1.28
N MET A 20 -3.83 7.03 0.22
CA MET A 20 -2.70 7.85 -0.22
C MET A 20 -2.28 8.87 0.83
N GLU A 21 -3.25 9.52 1.51
CA GLU A 21 -2.99 10.43 2.63
C GLU A 21 -2.23 9.75 3.77
N VAL A 22 -2.60 8.50 4.11
CA VAL A 22 -1.90 7.72 5.15
C VAL A 22 -0.49 7.38 4.71
N ILE A 23 -0.31 6.96 3.45
CA ILE A 23 1.02 6.65 2.88
C ILE A 23 1.91 7.89 2.95
N GLU A 24 1.40 9.03 2.52
CA GLU A 24 2.13 10.30 2.51
C GLU A 24 2.45 10.79 3.94
N ARG A 25 1.55 10.56 4.89
CA ARG A 25 1.78 10.92 6.30
C ARG A 25 2.85 10.06 6.97
N VAL A 26 2.93 8.77 6.63
CA VAL A 26 3.87 7.83 7.26
C VAL A 26 5.24 7.92 6.61
N VAL A 27 5.29 8.01 5.28
CA VAL A 27 6.51 8.18 4.50
C VAL A 27 6.29 9.37 3.56
N PRO A 28 6.64 10.60 3.96
CA PRO A 28 6.44 11.78 3.14
C PRO A 28 7.44 11.86 1.98
N GLY A 29 7.00 12.40 0.84
CA GLY A 29 7.81 12.61 -0.35
C GLY A 29 8.22 11.33 -1.08
N GLY A 30 9.10 11.42 -2.07
CA GLY A 30 9.56 10.27 -2.85
C GLY A 30 8.59 9.82 -3.95
N THR A 31 8.86 8.65 -4.52
CA THR A 31 8.17 8.13 -5.71
C THR A 31 7.59 6.75 -5.44
N ILE A 32 6.32 6.54 -5.78
CA ILE A 32 5.72 5.21 -5.73
C ILE A 32 6.20 4.39 -6.93
N LYS A 33 6.93 3.30 -6.66
CA LYS A 33 7.42 2.37 -7.69
C LYS A 33 6.40 1.29 -8.03
N LYS A 34 5.54 0.93 -7.07
CA LYS A 34 4.57 -0.15 -7.24
C LYS A 34 3.38 0.02 -6.31
N ALA A 35 2.19 -0.26 -6.82
CA ALA A 35 0.96 -0.37 -6.04
C ALA A 35 0.28 -1.72 -6.33
N GLU A 36 -0.19 -2.38 -5.29
CA GLU A 36 -0.94 -3.62 -5.36
C GLU A 36 -2.20 -3.53 -4.49
N LYS A 37 -3.36 -3.86 -5.06
CA LYS A 37 -4.58 -4.14 -4.29
C LYS A 37 -4.57 -5.62 -3.92
N ARG A 38 -4.85 -5.91 -2.65
CA ARG A 38 -4.98 -7.27 -2.12
C ARG A 38 -6.32 -7.42 -1.46
N GLU A 39 -7.03 -8.48 -1.81
CA GLU A 39 -8.31 -8.84 -1.21
C GLU A 39 -8.14 -10.16 -0.43
N GLU A 40 -8.47 -10.12 0.85
CA GLU A 40 -8.39 -11.27 1.74
C GLU A 40 -9.64 -11.29 2.62
N LYS A 41 -10.41 -12.38 2.58
CA LYS A 41 -11.69 -12.52 3.33
C LYS A 41 -12.68 -11.38 3.07
N GLY A 42 -12.77 -10.91 1.82
CA GLY A 42 -13.64 -9.79 1.42
C GLY A 42 -13.15 -8.42 1.92
N LYS A 43 -11.94 -8.33 2.49
CA LYS A 43 -11.34 -7.07 2.92
C LYS A 43 -10.24 -6.67 1.95
N ALA A 44 -10.41 -5.50 1.34
CA ALA A 44 -9.40 -4.89 0.49
C ALA A 44 -8.32 -4.19 1.32
N SER A 45 -7.08 -4.37 0.89
CA SER A 45 -5.90 -3.67 1.39
C SER A 45 -5.01 -3.28 0.23
N TYR A 46 -4.24 -2.22 0.42
CA TYR A 46 -3.35 -1.65 -0.56
C TYR A 46 -1.94 -1.77 -0.04
N LYS A 47 -1.05 -2.29 -0.88
CA LYS A 47 0.39 -2.38 -0.63
C LYS A 47 1.09 -1.46 -1.63
N VAL A 48 1.89 -0.54 -1.12
CA VAL A 48 2.59 0.47 -1.90
C VAL A 48 4.07 0.40 -1.57
N LYS A 49 4.89 0.32 -2.62
CA LYS A 49 6.35 0.45 -2.52
C LYS A 49 6.72 1.87 -2.90
N LYS A 50 7.27 2.61 -1.95
CA LYS A 50 7.65 4.01 -2.10
C LYS A 50 9.14 4.15 -1.91
N VAL A 51 9.82 4.80 -2.85
CA VAL A 51 11.25 5.09 -2.75
C VAL A 51 11.42 6.55 -2.39
N VAL A 52 12.04 6.80 -1.24
CA VAL A 52 12.49 8.11 -0.76
C VAL A 52 14.01 8.15 -0.71
N GLU A 53 14.60 9.30 -0.42
CA GLU A 53 16.07 9.42 -0.25
C GLU A 53 16.61 8.48 0.84
N ALA A 54 15.81 8.21 1.88
CA ALA A 54 16.17 7.30 2.97
C ALA A 54 16.16 5.81 2.58
N GLY A 55 15.56 5.43 1.43
CA GLY A 55 15.46 4.04 0.99
C GLY A 55 14.10 3.68 0.39
N GLU A 56 13.89 2.39 0.14
CA GLU A 56 12.60 1.84 -0.28
C GLU A 56 11.76 1.47 0.94
N TYR A 57 10.49 1.86 0.95
CA TYR A 57 9.53 1.55 2.00
C TYR A 57 8.35 0.78 1.41
N GLU A 58 8.01 -0.32 2.06
CA GLU A 58 6.79 -1.07 1.83
C GLU A 58 5.73 -0.68 2.85
N ILE A 59 4.64 -0.09 2.36
CA ILE A 59 3.56 0.43 3.19
C ILE A 59 2.28 -0.33 2.84
N LYS A 60 1.60 -0.88 3.85
CA LYS A 60 0.34 -1.61 3.69
C LYS A 60 -0.76 -0.94 4.49
N VAL A 61 -1.85 -0.57 3.82
CA VAL A 61 -2.99 0.16 4.40
C VAL A 61 -4.28 -0.56 4.00
N THR A 62 -5.31 -0.59 4.86
CA THR A 62 -6.64 -1.11 4.47
C THR A 62 -7.38 -0.11 3.60
N ALA A 63 -8.44 -0.54 2.90
CA ALA A 63 -9.32 0.37 2.16
C ALA A 63 -9.92 1.49 3.04
N ASP A 64 -10.09 1.23 4.33
CA ASP A 64 -10.58 2.20 5.32
C ASP A 64 -9.52 3.24 5.77
N GLY A 65 -8.29 3.18 5.23
CA GLY A 65 -7.20 4.07 5.62
C GLY A 65 -6.49 3.66 6.92
N ILE A 66 -6.58 2.39 7.33
CA ILE A 66 -5.89 1.92 8.54
C ILE A 66 -4.52 1.36 8.15
N LEU A 67 -3.45 1.96 8.66
CA LEU A 67 -2.10 1.44 8.49
C LEU A 67 -2.00 0.04 9.12
N LYS A 68 -1.59 -0.94 8.33
CA LYS A 68 -1.35 -2.32 8.77
C LYS A 68 0.13 -2.60 8.99
N LYS A 69 0.98 -2.08 8.11
CA LYS A 69 2.42 -2.32 8.17
C LYS A 69 3.16 -1.21 7.45
N VAL A 70 4.32 -0.84 7.98
CA VAL A 70 5.35 -0.06 7.28
C VAL A 70 6.68 -0.74 7.57
N GLU A 71 7.42 -1.07 6.52
CA GLU A 71 8.75 -1.65 6.61
C GLU A 71 9.66 -0.94 5.61
N GLN A 72 10.89 -0.65 6.03
CA GLN A 72 11.94 -0.25 5.11
C GLN A 72 12.53 -1.52 4.51
N GLU A 73 12.70 -1.55 3.19
CA GLU A 73 13.51 -2.57 2.53
C GLU A 73 14.97 -2.10 2.57
N ASP A 74 15.81 -2.90 3.24
CA ASP A 74 17.27 -2.76 3.32
C ASP A 74 17.99 -3.29 2.07
#